data_AF-A0A3D2B9Q2-F1
#
_entry.id   AF-A0A3D2B9Q2-F1
#
_cell.length_a   1.000
_cell.length_b   1.000
_cell.length_c   1.000
_cell.angle_alpha   90.00
_cell.angle_beta   90.00
_cell.angle_gamma   90.00
#
_symmetry.space_group_name_H-M   'P 1'
#
loop_
_entity.id
_entity.type
_entity.pdbx_description
1 polymer ?
#
loop_
_entity_poly.entity_id
_entity_poly.type
_entity_poly.pdbx_seq_one_letter_code
_entity_poly.pdbx_strand_id
1 'polypeptide(L)' 'TQWIHNWKKRGWKTADKKPVKNVDLWQRLDAALSQHKIQWEWVKGHAGHPENERCDELARAAALNPQHDDVGYKPEA' A
#
# COMPACT_ATOMS: atom_id res chain seq x y z
N THR A 1 1.50 -9.74 -6.36
CA THR A 1 2.41 -8.83 -7.13
C THR A 1 2.12 -8.79 -8.63
N GLN A 2 0.94 -9.20 -9.10
CA GLN A 2 0.69 -9.32 -10.55
C GLN A 2 0.67 -7.96 -11.27
N TRP A 3 0.20 -6.90 -10.61
CA TRP A 3 0.03 -5.59 -11.26
C TRP A 3 1.31 -4.74 -11.29
N ILE A 4 2.12 -4.79 -10.24
CA ILE A 4 3.29 -3.89 -10.08
C ILE A 4 4.32 -4.07 -11.21
N HIS A 5 4.54 -5.30 -11.67
CA HIS A 5 5.45 -5.58 -12.79
C HIS A 5 4.96 -4.94 -14.09
N ASN A 6 3.66 -5.03 -14.37
CA ASN A 6 3.05 -4.43 -15.55
C ASN A 6 3.02 -2.90 -15.45
N TRP A 7 2.76 -2.35 -14.27
CA TRP A 7 2.81 -0.90 -14.04
C TRP A 7 4.22 -0.35 -14.24
N LYS A 8 5.25 -0.99 -13.70
CA LYS A 8 6.65 -0.61 -13.93
C LYS A 8 7.00 -0.63 -15.42
N LYS A 9 6.62 -1.70 -16.13
CA LYS A 9 6.83 -1.80 -17.60
C LYS A 9 6.12 -0.69 -18.38
N ARG A 10 4.97 -0.22 -17.91
CA ARG A 10 4.18 0.87 -18.52
C ARG A 10 4.52 2.26 -17.96
N GLY A 11 5.61 2.40 -17.20
CA GLY A 11 6.02 3.68 -16.62
C GLY A 11 5.01 4.23 -15.61
N TRP A 12 4.40 3.35 -14.81
CA TRP A 12 3.40 3.66 -13.78
C TRP A 12 2.12 4.30 -14.31
N LYS A 13 1.72 3.94 -15.54
CA LYS A 13 0.51 4.45 -16.18
C LYS A 13 -0.51 3.36 -16.47
N THR A 14 -1.78 3.74 -16.40
CA THR A 14 -2.96 2.97 -16.81
C THR A 14 -3.09 2.95 -18.34
N ALA A 15 -4.09 2.22 -18.85
CA ALA A 15 -4.32 2.12 -20.30
C ALA A 15 -4.72 3.47 -20.94
N ASP A 16 -5.41 4.34 -20.19
CA ASP A 16 -5.76 5.70 -20.56
C ASP A 16 -4.62 6.72 -20.34
N LYS A 17 -3.38 6.22 -20.13
CA LYS A 17 -2.14 7.01 -19.96
C LYS A 17 -2.10 7.91 -18.73
N LYS A 18 -3.05 7.78 -17.81
CA LYS A 18 -3.00 8.44 -16.51
C LYS A 18 -2.06 7.70 -15.55
N PRO A 19 -1.53 8.36 -14.52
CA PRO A 19 -0.84 7.67 -13.43
C PRO A 19 -1.75 6.62 -12.79
N VAL A 20 -1.17 5.50 -12.33
CA VAL A 20 -1.95 4.56 -11.52
C VAL A 20 -2.36 5.20 -10.19
N LYS A 21 -3.54 4.84 -9.68
CA LYS A 21 -4.00 5.29 -8.37
C LYS A 21 -2.96 4.96 -7.29
N ASN A 22 -2.71 5.92 -6.40
CA ASN A 22 -1.71 5.84 -5.33
C ASN A 22 -0.28 5.53 -5.82
N VAL A 23 0.10 6.02 -7.00
CA VAL A 23 1.43 5.79 -7.61
C VAL A 23 2.58 6.16 -6.67
N ASP A 24 2.42 7.20 -5.87
CA ASP A 24 3.38 7.67 -4.88
C ASP A 24 3.65 6.62 -3.80
N LEU A 25 2.61 5.99 -3.25
CA LEU A 25 2.76 4.91 -2.27
C LEU A 25 3.34 3.64 -2.90
N TRP A 26 2.92 3.28 -4.12
CA TRP A 26 3.43 2.09 -4.79
C TRP A 26 4.90 2.20 -5.18
N GLN A 27 5.35 3.37 -5.65
CA GLN A 27 6.76 3.60 -5.94
C GLN A 27 7.62 3.55 -4.67
N ARG A 28 7.13 4.13 -3.57
CA ARG A 28 7.80 4.04 -2.26
C ARG A 28 7.90 2.60 -1.77
N LEU A 29 6.83 1.82 -1.91
CA LEU A 29 6.83 0.40 -1.56
C LEU A 29 7.81 -0.38 -2.44
N ASP A 30 7.75 -0.25 -3.77
CA ASP A 30 8.67 -0.94 -4.70
C ASP A 30 10.15 -0.68 -4.38
N ALA A 31 10.50 0.56 -4.04
CA ALA A 31 11.85 0.92 -3.62
C ALA A 31 12.26 0.18 -2.33
N ALA A 32 11.39 0.14 -1.32
CA ALA A 32 11.65 -0.59 -0.07
C ALA A 32 11.74 -2.10 -0.28
N LEU A 33 10.88 -2.69 -1.12
CA LEU A 33 10.88 -4.13 -1.40
C LEU A 33 12.19 -4.57 -2.07
N SER A 34 12.80 -3.72 -2.89
CA SER A 34 14.01 -4.07 -3.67
C SER A 34 15.22 -4.45 -2.81
N GLN A 35 15.22 -4.09 -1.53
CA GLN A 35 16.33 -4.30 -0.60
C GLN A 35 16.26 -5.63 0.17
N HIS A 36 15.15 -6.36 0.06
CA HIS A 36 14.87 -7.51 0.93
C HIS A 36 14.32 -8.71 0.15
N LYS A 37 14.58 -9.91 0.67
CA LYS A 37 13.89 -11.13 0.23
C LYS A 37 12.63 -11.30 1.06
N ILE A 38 11.47 -10.99 0.48
CA ILE A 38 10.19 -10.92 1.20
C ILE A 38 9.32 -12.12 0.82
N GLN A 39 8.77 -12.78 1.85
CA GLN A 39 7.70 -13.76 1.71
C GLN A 39 6.40 -13.10 2.15
N TRP A 40 5.39 -13.12 1.28
CA TRP A 40 4.08 -12.54 1.56
C TRP A 40 3.14 -13.63 2.07
N GLU A 41 2.54 -13.39 3.22
CA GLU A 41 1.50 -14.25 3.79
C GLU A 41 0.17 -13.48 3.82
N TRP A 42 -0.82 -13.98 3.09
CA TRP A 42 -2.15 -13.39 3.04
C TRP A 42 -3.05 -14.10 4.05
N VAL A 43 -3.26 -13.48 5.20
CA VAL A 43 -4.11 -14.01 6.26
C VAL A 43 -5.60 -13.79 5.95
N LYS A 44 -6.44 -14.75 6.36
CA LYS A 44 -7.90 -14.66 6.17
C LYS A 44 -8.56 -13.95 7.35
N GLY A 45 -8.88 -12.66 7.18
CA GLY A 45 -9.66 -11.90 8.18
C GLY A 45 -8.91 -11.64 9.50
N HIS A 46 -9.55 -10.90 10.40
CA HIS A 46 -8.96 -10.40 11.65
C HIS A 46 -9.01 -11.39 12.82
N ALA A 47 -9.10 -12.70 12.56
CA ALA A 47 -9.22 -13.69 13.63
C ALA A 47 -8.13 -14.74 13.51
N GLY A 48 -7.26 -14.81 14.53
CA GLY A 48 -6.31 -15.90 14.70
C GLY A 48 -4.82 -15.53 14.56
N HIS A 49 -4.51 -14.25 14.35
CA HIS A 49 -3.14 -13.74 14.37
C HIS A 49 -3.08 -12.53 15.32
N PRO A 50 -2.64 -12.71 16.58
CA PRO A 50 -2.60 -11.65 17.59
C PRO A 50 -1.86 -10.40 17.12
N GLU A 51 -0.83 -10.56 16.29
CA GLU A 51 -0.05 -9.47 15.72
C GLU A 51 -0.87 -8.63 14.74
N ASN A 52 -1.69 -9.26 13.89
CA ASN A 52 -2.57 -8.57 12.96
C ASN A 52 -3.73 -7.87 13.69
N GLU A 53 -4.27 -8.51 14.73
CA GLU A 53 -5.30 -7.91 15.61
C GLU A 53 -4.75 -6.65 16.30
N ARG A 54 -3.51 -6.71 16.81
CA ARG A 54 -2.83 -5.54 17.37
C ARG A 54 -2.61 -4.44 16.34
N CYS A 55 -2.23 -4.77 15.11
CA CYS A 55 -2.09 -3.79 14.02
C CYS A 55 -3.42 -3.09 13.71
N ASP A 56 -4.55 -3.82 13.75
CA ASP A 56 -5.89 -3.26 13.57
C ASP A 56 -6.27 -2.29 14.70
N GLU A 57 -6.05 -2.67 15.96
CA GLU A 57 -6.29 -1.80 17.11
C GLU A 57 -5.48 -0.50 17.03
N LEU A 58 -4.19 -0.60 16.70
CA LEU A 58 -3.32 0.57 16.55
C LEU A 58 -3.76 1.47 15.40
N ALA A 59 -4.15 0.90 14.26
CA ALA A 59 -4.65 1.66 13.12
C ALA A 59 -5.94 2.41 13.47
N ARG A 60 -6.89 1.76 14.17
CA ARG A 60 -8.13 2.40 14.64
C ARG A 60 -7.86 3.50 15.65
N ALA A 61 -6.97 3.26 16.61
CA ALA A 61 -6.60 4.27 17.61
C ALA A 61 -5.95 5.51 16.96
N ALA A 62 -5.06 5.31 15.99
CA ALA A 62 -4.45 6.42 15.25
C ALA A 62 -5.47 7.21 14.41
N ALA A 63 -6.44 6.53 13.80
CA ALA A 63 -7.50 7.18 13.04
C ALA A 63 -8.41 8.08 13.90
N LEU A 64 -8.56 7.78 15.20
CA LEU A 64 -9.32 8.61 16.15
C LEU A 64 -8.56 9.88 16.59
N ASN A 65 -7.24 9.93 16.41
CA ASN A 65 -6.42 11.09 16.76
C ASN A 65 -5.34 11.33 15.68
N PRO A 66 -5.73 11.84 14.49
CA PRO A 66 -4.80 12.05 13.38
C PRO A 66 -3.81 13.18 13.70
N GLN A 67 -2.52 12.92 13.47
CA GLN A 67 -1.44 13.88 13.73
C GLN A 67 -0.72 14.35 12.47
N HIS A 68 -1.02 13.74 11.32
CA HIS A 68 -0.29 13.96 10.07
C HIS A 68 -1.24 14.02 8.87
N ASP A 69 -0.88 14.85 7.89
CA ASP A 69 -1.60 14.98 6.64
C ASP A 69 -1.13 13.94 5.61
N ASP A 70 -2.07 13.31 4.90
CA ASP A 70 -1.77 12.53 3.70
C ASP A 70 -1.68 13.46 2.47
N VAL A 71 -0.52 14.08 2.30
CA VAL A 71 -0.25 15.01 1.18
C VAL A 71 -0.32 14.33 -0.20
N GLY A 72 -0.22 13.00 -0.25
CA GLY A 72 -0.29 12.22 -1.49
C GLY A 72 -1.73 11.89 -1.90
N TYR A 73 -2.68 12.02 -0.99
CA TYR A 73 -4.07 11.65 -1.21
C TYR A 73 -4.72 12.49 -2.33
N LYS A 74 -5.25 11.78 -3.33
CA LYS A 74 -6.03 12.35 -4.43
C LYS A 74 -7.32 11.56 -4.60
N PRO A 75 -8.50 12.14 -4.33
CA PRO A 75 -9.76 11.39 -4.33
C PRO A 75 -10.14 10.85 -5.72
N GLU A 76 -9.73 11.52 -6.81
CA GLU A 76 -10.12 11.20 -8.19
C GLU A 76 -8.95 10.78 -9.11
N ALA A 77 -7.88 10.19 -8.56
CA ALA A 77 -6.74 9.68 -9.33
C ALA A 77 -6.99 8.31 -9.99
#